data_AF-A0A6B1RS88-F1
#
_entry.id   AF-A0A6B1RS88-F1
#
_cell.length_a   1.000
_cell.length_b   1.000
_cell.length_c   1.000
_cell.angle_alpha   90.00
_cell.angle_beta   90.00
_cell.angle_gamma   90.00
#
_symmetry.space_group_name_H-M   'P 1'
#
loop_
_entity.id
_entity.type
_entity.pdbx_description
1 polymer ?
#
loop_
_entity_poly.entity_id
_entity_poly.type
_entity_poly.pdbx_seq_one_letter_code
_entity_poly.pdbx_strand_id
1 'polypeptide(L)'
;MKYTWWILLTIAGILSLTSVYGFILCLGSFGMLAMNVMWLFVYTPHKNSKALESISKPTIILSIIGTYAVFIFMSSLFYFVMKARFMEIGIKLYGESFNMFGIPLFIIATILFTIGTVFVYKIQQSRLKQ
;
A
#
# COMPACT_ATOMS: atom_id res chain seq x y z
N MET A 1 17.00 -6.87 6.45
CA MET A 1 15.63 -6.76 5.91
C MET A 1 15.50 -5.70 4.79
N LYS A 2 16.50 -5.49 3.91
CA LYS A 2 16.45 -4.43 2.88
C LYS A 2 15.46 -4.71 1.72
N TYR A 3 15.03 -5.96 1.57
CA TYR A 3 14.25 -6.41 0.40
C TYR A 3 12.87 -7.00 0.77
N THR A 4 12.43 -6.91 2.02
CA THR A 4 11.17 -7.57 2.42
C THR A 4 9.94 -6.69 2.15
N TRP A 5 10.12 -5.37 2.05
CA TRP A 5 9.01 -4.42 1.89
C TRP A 5 8.21 -4.63 0.59
N TRP A 6 8.88 -4.85 -0.54
CA TRP A 6 8.21 -5.02 -1.83
C TRP A 6 7.43 -6.33 -1.87
N ILE A 7 7.99 -7.42 -1.30
CA ILE A 7 7.32 -8.71 -1.18
C ILE A 7 6.02 -8.55 -0.37
N LEU A 8 6.09 -7.86 0.78
CA LEU A 8 4.92 -7.62 1.62
C LEU A 8 3.83 -6.82 0.89
N LEU A 9 4.21 -5.76 0.17
CA LEU A 9 3.26 -4.96 -0.60
C LEU A 9 2.68 -5.75 -1.78
N THR A 10 3.48 -6.56 -2.48
CA THR A 10 2.98 -7.41 -3.57
C THR A 10 1.99 -8.45 -3.06
N ILE A 11 2.32 -9.14 -1.97
CA ILE A 11 1.40 -10.11 -1.35
C ILE A 11 0.13 -9.41 -0.86
N ALA A 12 0.27 -8.25 -0.20
CA ALA A 12 -0.89 -7.44 0.22
C ALA A 12 -1.80 -7.10 -0.96
N GLY A 13 -1.22 -6.68 -2.09
CA GLY A 13 -1.96 -6.37 -3.31
C GLY A 13 -2.72 -7.58 -3.88
N ILE A 14 -2.05 -8.73 -3.97
CA ILE A 14 -2.67 -9.97 -4.48
C ILE A 14 -3.81 -10.41 -3.55
N LEU A 15 -3.57 -10.49 -2.24
CA LEU A 15 -4.61 -10.91 -1.28
C LEU A 15 -5.79 -9.93 -1.27
N SER A 16 -5.51 -8.63 -1.41
CA SER A 16 -6.53 -7.59 -1.55
C SER A 16 -7.43 -7.80 -2.78
N LEU A 17 -6.82 -8.19 -3.91
CA LEU A 17 -7.53 -8.45 -5.16
C LEU A 17 -8.38 -9.73 -5.06
N THR A 18 -7.82 -10.81 -4.51
CA THR A 18 -8.54 -12.06 -4.28
C THR A 18 -9.71 -11.88 -3.33
N SER A 19 -9.57 -10.99 -2.34
CA SER A 19 -10.62 -10.63 -1.40
C SER A 19 -11.78 -9.85 -2.02
N VAL A 20 -11.60 -9.19 -3.17
CA VAL A 20 -12.55 -8.24 -3.81
C VAL A 20 -12.88 -7.01 -2.95
N TYR A 21 -13.19 -7.17 -1.66
CA TYR A 21 -13.34 -6.10 -0.67
C TYR A 21 -12.11 -5.19 -0.60
N GLY A 22 -10.93 -5.77 -0.82
CA GLY A 22 -9.65 -5.07 -0.83
C GLY A 22 -9.29 -4.39 -2.14
N PHE A 23 -10.16 -4.32 -3.16
CA PHE A 23 -9.77 -3.80 -4.48
C PHE A 23 -9.04 -2.43 -4.44
N ILE A 24 -9.50 -1.50 -3.60
CA ILE A 24 -8.84 -0.20 -3.41
C ILE A 24 -7.47 -0.35 -2.74
N LEU A 25 -7.35 -1.25 -1.77
CA LEU A 25 -6.11 -1.57 -1.10
C LEU A 25 -5.07 -2.21 -2.04
N CYS A 26 -5.53 -2.95 -3.06
CA CYS A 26 -4.67 -3.46 -4.13
C CYS A 26 -3.99 -2.31 -4.89
N LEU A 27 -4.78 -1.31 -5.32
CA LEU A 27 -4.23 -0.10 -5.94
C LEU A 27 -3.27 0.64 -5.00
N GLY A 28 -3.59 0.71 -3.71
CA GLY A 28 -2.73 1.31 -2.70
C GLY A 28 -1.41 0.57 -2.53
N SER A 29 -1.43 -0.75 -2.53
CA SER A 29 -0.24 -1.60 -2.36
C SER A 29 0.74 -1.43 -3.53
N PHE A 30 0.23 -1.47 -4.77
CA PHE A 30 1.06 -1.22 -5.95
C PHE A 30 1.45 0.25 -6.09
N GLY A 31 0.60 1.19 -5.72
CA GLY A 31 0.91 2.62 -5.69
C GLY A 31 2.04 2.95 -4.71
N MET A 32 1.99 2.40 -3.49
CA MET A 32 3.07 2.50 -2.50
C MET A 32 4.37 1.90 -3.02
N LEU A 33 4.28 0.76 -3.71
CA LEU A 33 5.44 0.10 -4.30
C LEU A 33 6.08 0.99 -5.37
N ALA A 34 5.30 1.45 -6.35
CA ALA A 34 5.76 2.31 -7.43
C ALA A 34 6.33 3.64 -6.91
N MET A 35 5.66 4.27 -5.95
CA MET A 35 6.12 5.50 -5.31
C MET A 35 7.45 5.30 -4.59
N ASN A 36 7.60 4.22 -3.83
CA ASN A 36 8.86 3.94 -3.14
C ASN A 36 10.01 3.71 -4.14
N VAL A 37 9.75 2.97 -5.24
CA VAL A 37 10.72 2.79 -6.32
C VAL A 37 11.10 4.13 -6.95
N MET A 38 10.12 4.97 -7.29
CA MET A 38 10.37 6.32 -7.84
C MET A 38 11.29 7.12 -6.93
N TRP A 39 11.05 7.15 -5.62
CA TRP A 39 11.91 7.87 -4.67
C TRP A 39 13.31 7.26 -4.51
N LEU A 40 13.47 5.96 -4.76
CA LEU A 40 14.80 5.34 -4.81
C LEU A 40 15.63 5.83 -6.00
N PHE A 41 15.00 6.14 -7.13
CA PHE A 41 15.68 6.62 -8.35
C PHE A 41 15.82 8.14 -8.42
N VAL A 42 14.77 8.89 -8.09
CA VAL A 42 14.73 10.36 -8.27
C VAL A 42 15.54 11.09 -7.19
N TYR A 43 15.56 10.56 -5.97
CA TYR A 43 16.27 11.20 -4.87
C TYR A 43 17.58 10.47 -4.56
N THR A 44 18.71 11.15 -4.78
CA THR A 44 20.03 10.72 -4.32
C THR A 44 20.54 11.73 -3.28
N PRO A 45 20.75 11.32 -2.00
CA PRO A 45 21.22 12.21 -0.94
C PRO A 45 22.54 12.90 -1.33
N HIS A 46 22.69 14.18 -0.94
CA HIS A 46 23.92 15.00 -1.10
C HIS A 46 24.47 15.19 -2.52
N LYS A 47 23.80 14.64 -3.55
CA LYS A 47 24.10 14.91 -4.96
C LYS A 47 23.15 15.95 -5.59
N ASN A 48 22.10 16.30 -4.86
CA ASN A 48 21.05 17.20 -5.32
C ASN A 48 21.27 18.63 -4.78
N SER A 49 20.70 19.64 -5.44
CA SER A 49 20.79 21.02 -4.96
C SER A 49 20.10 21.19 -3.60
N LYS A 50 20.60 22.12 -2.77
CA LYS A 50 20.02 22.41 -1.44
C LYS A 50 18.53 22.74 -1.49
N ALA A 51 18.08 23.40 -2.55
CA ALA A 51 16.67 23.72 -2.79
C ALA A 51 15.82 22.48 -3.12
N LEU A 52 16.36 21.53 -3.89
CA LEU A 52 15.67 20.26 -4.16
C LEU A 52 15.59 19.41 -2.89
N GLU A 53 16.64 19.42 -2.06
CA GLU A 53 16.69 18.66 -0.82
C GLU A 53 15.67 19.13 0.22
N SER A 54 15.51 20.45 0.38
CA SER A 54 14.57 21.03 1.35
C SER A 54 13.11 20.75 0.99
N ILE A 55 12.80 20.60 -0.29
CA ILE A 55 11.46 20.25 -0.79
C ILE A 55 11.26 18.73 -0.78
N SER A 56 12.22 17.95 -1.27
CA SER A 56 12.06 16.51 -1.45
C SER A 56 11.90 15.76 -0.12
N LYS A 57 12.62 16.17 0.94
CA LYS A 57 12.54 15.52 2.26
C LYS A 57 11.12 15.48 2.84
N PRO A 58 10.42 16.62 3.02
CA PRO A 58 9.05 16.61 3.49
C PRO A 58 8.10 15.96 2.48
N THR A 59 8.32 16.14 1.17
CA THR A 59 7.45 15.53 0.14
C THR A 59 7.49 14.00 0.16
N ILE A 60 8.67 13.37 0.29
CA ILE A 60 8.80 11.91 0.37
C ILE A 60 8.03 11.35 1.57
N ILE A 61 8.19 11.98 2.73
CA ILE A 61 7.54 11.54 3.96
C ILE A 61 6.02 11.76 3.88
N LEU A 62 5.59 12.93 3.41
CA LEU A 62 4.18 13.27 3.26
C LEU A 62 3.50 12.37 2.23
N SER A 63 4.17 12.02 1.13
CA SER A 63 3.61 11.13 0.11
C SER A 63 3.37 9.73 0.68
N ILE A 64 4.29 9.17 1.47
CA ILE A 64 4.11 7.86 2.11
C ILE A 64 2.93 7.89 3.09
N ILE A 65 2.89 8.87 3.99
CA ILE A 65 1.82 8.98 5.00
C ILE A 65 0.47 9.23 4.31
N GLY A 66 0.44 10.15 3.34
CA GLY A 66 -0.77 10.49 2.58
C GLY A 66 -1.32 9.31 1.80
N THR A 67 -0.47 8.58 1.06
CA THR A 67 -0.88 7.36 0.35
C THR A 67 -1.45 6.34 1.33
N TYR A 68 -0.76 6.07 2.45
CA TYR A 68 -1.26 5.14 3.45
C TYR A 68 -2.65 5.52 3.97
N ALA A 69 -2.80 6.76 4.43
CA ALA A 69 -4.03 7.27 5.01
C ALA A 69 -5.20 7.20 4.02
N VAL A 70 -4.99 7.67 2.78
CA VAL A 70 -6.02 7.67 1.74
C VAL A 70 -6.45 6.24 1.41
N PHE A 71 -5.52 5.31 1.20
CA PHE A 71 -5.89 3.97 0.78
C PHE A 71 -6.52 3.14 1.89
N ILE A 72 -6.10 3.29 3.15
CA ILE A 72 -6.78 2.64 4.29
C ILE A 72 -8.19 3.20 4.47
N PHE A 73 -8.33 4.52 4.44
CA PHE A 73 -9.63 5.18 4.62
C PHE A 73 -10.59 4.80 3.49
N MET A 74 -10.16 4.92 2.24
CA MET A 74 -10.99 4.58 1.08
C MET A 74 -11.33 3.09 1.04
N SER A 75 -10.39 2.19 1.37
CA SER A 75 -10.69 0.76 1.44
C SER A 75 -11.74 0.44 2.50
N SER A 76 -11.64 1.09 3.67
CA SER A 76 -12.62 0.94 4.75
C SER A 76 -14.00 1.46 4.34
N LEU A 77 -14.07 2.67 3.77
CA LEU A 77 -15.32 3.24 3.27
C LEU A 77 -15.97 2.35 2.20
N PHE A 78 -15.21 1.92 1.21
CA PHE A 78 -15.72 1.09 0.13
C PHE A 78 -16.19 -0.27 0.63
N TYR A 79 -15.48 -0.87 1.58
CA TYR A 79 -15.93 -2.10 2.22
C TYR A 79 -17.33 -1.94 2.82
N PHE A 80 -17.59 -0.86 3.56
CA PHE A 80 -18.91 -0.62 4.17
C PHE A 80 -20.00 -0.25 3.16
N VAL A 81 -19.71 0.70 2.26
CA VAL A 81 -20.70 1.23 1.30
C VAL A 81 -21.07 0.19 0.24
N MET A 82 -20.09 -0.60 -0.23
CA MET A 82 -20.24 -1.51 -1.36
C MET A 82 -20.25 -2.99 -0.95
N LYS A 83 -20.41 -3.29 0.35
CA LYS A 83 -20.28 -4.65 0.92
C LYS A 83 -21.08 -5.69 0.14
N ALA A 84 -22.38 -5.45 -0.08
CA ALA A 84 -23.26 -6.39 -0.75
C ALA A 84 -22.85 -6.64 -2.22
N ARG A 85 -22.45 -5.58 -2.92
CA ARG A 85 -21.99 -5.71 -4.32
C ARG A 85 -20.67 -6.47 -4.40
N PHE A 86 -19.72 -6.20 -3.49
CA PHE A 86 -18.46 -6.94 -3.45
C PHE A 86 -18.67 -8.41 -3.08
N MET A 87 -19.64 -8.71 -2.21
CA MET A 87 -20.03 -10.09 -1.90
C MET A 87 -20.57 -10.80 -3.15
N GLU A 88 -21.49 -10.17 -3.88
CA GLU A 88 -22.02 -10.73 -5.13
C GLU A 88 -20.91 -10.97 -6.18
N ILE A 89 -20.02 -9.99 -6.36
CA ILE A 89 -18.87 -10.11 -7.28
C ILE A 89 -17.95 -11.24 -6.84
N GLY A 90 -17.62 -11.30 -5.55
CA GLY A 90 -16.73 -12.33 -5.00
C GLY A 90 -17.29 -13.75 -5.15
N ILE A 91 -18.58 -13.94 -4.89
CA ILE A 91 -19.24 -15.24 -5.11
C ILE A 91 -19.26 -15.59 -6.60
N LYS A 92 -19.51 -14.62 -7.50
CA LYS A 92 -19.46 -14.87 -8.96
C LYS A 92 -18.07 -15.26 -9.45
N LEU A 93 -17.01 -14.72 -8.87
CA LEU A 93 -15.63 -14.98 -9.30
C LEU A 93 -15.03 -16.24 -8.66
N TYR A 94 -15.31 -16.49 -7.39
CA TYR A 94 -14.62 -17.49 -6.58
C TYR A 94 -15.56 -18.54 -5.95
N GLY A 95 -16.86 -18.46 -6.23
CA GLY A 95 -17.88 -19.35 -5.68
C GLY A 95 -18.10 -19.17 -4.17
N GLU A 96 -18.76 -20.16 -3.56
CA GLU A 96 -19.11 -20.16 -2.14
C GLU A 96 -17.88 -20.08 -1.20
N SER A 97 -16.70 -20.52 -1.66
CA SER A 97 -15.46 -20.37 -0.92
C SER A 97 -15.15 -18.90 -0.55
N PHE A 98 -15.67 -17.94 -1.33
CA PHE A 98 -15.52 -16.52 -1.04
C PHE A 98 -16.14 -16.11 0.30
N ASN A 99 -17.25 -16.72 0.71
CA ASN A 99 -17.91 -16.41 1.98
C ASN A 99 -17.01 -16.72 3.18
N MET A 100 -16.16 -17.75 3.05
CA MET A 100 -15.22 -18.13 4.09
C MET A 100 -13.94 -17.28 4.07
N PHE A 101 -13.39 -17.01 2.88
CA PHE A 101 -12.05 -16.42 2.76
C PHE A 101 -12.02 -14.92 2.45
N GLY A 102 -13.09 -14.33 1.92
CA GLY A 102 -13.10 -12.95 1.45
C GLY A 102 -12.71 -11.94 2.53
N ILE A 103 -13.32 -12.01 3.71
CA ILE A 103 -13.02 -11.10 4.84
C ILE A 103 -11.65 -11.42 5.47
N PRO A 104 -11.30 -12.69 5.79
CA PRO A 104 -9.96 -13.00 6.31
C PRO A 104 -8.83 -12.50 5.41
N LEU A 105 -8.95 -12.70 4.09
CA LEU A 105 -7.97 -12.21 3.12
C LEU A 105 -7.87 -10.68 3.13
N PHE A 106 -9.00 -9.97 3.26
CA PHE A 106 -9.00 -8.51 3.37
C PHE A 106 -8.21 -8.01 4.59
N ILE A 107 -8.45 -8.65 5.74
CA ILE A 107 -7.81 -8.28 7.01
C ILE A 107 -6.30 -8.54 6.93
N ILE A 108 -5.90 -9.73 6.45
CA ILE A 108 -4.49 -10.08 6.29
C ILE A 108 -3.81 -9.12 5.31
N ALA A 109 -4.46 -8.81 4.20
CA ALA A 109 -3.93 -7.86 3.22
C ALA A 109 -3.72 -6.46 3.81
N THR A 110 -4.66 -6.00 4.63
CA THR A 110 -4.57 -4.71 5.34
C THR A 110 -3.37 -4.69 6.29
N ILE A 111 -3.17 -5.76 7.06
CA ILE A 111 -2.02 -5.87 7.98
C ILE A 111 -0.70 -5.85 7.19
N LEU A 112 -0.60 -6.64 6.12
CA LEU A 112 0.60 -6.70 5.29
C LEU A 112 0.89 -5.35 4.60
N PHE A 113 -0.14 -4.66 4.11
CA PHE A 113 0.00 -3.32 3.54
C PHE A 113 0.56 -2.33 4.56
N THR A 114 0.04 -2.34 5.78
CA THR A 114 0.52 -1.49 6.88
C THR A 114 1.98 -1.78 7.21
N ILE A 115 2.35 -3.05 7.40
CA ILE A 115 3.74 -3.44 7.71
C ILE A 115 4.67 -3.06 6.55
N GLY A 116 4.27 -3.34 5.31
CA GLY A 116 5.03 -2.98 4.10
C GLY A 116 5.27 -1.48 4.01
N THR A 117 4.25 -0.67 4.28
CA THR A 117 4.33 0.79 4.33
C THR A 117 5.27 1.28 5.42
N VAL A 118 5.22 0.70 6.63
CA VAL A 118 6.15 1.05 7.72
C VAL A 118 7.60 0.78 7.30
N PHE A 119 7.87 -0.30 6.57
CA PHE A 119 9.21 -0.55 6.04
C PHE A 119 9.62 0.47 4.98
N VAL A 120 8.72 0.84 4.06
CA VAL A 120 8.96 1.92 3.09
C VAL A 120 9.33 3.21 3.81
N TYR A 121 8.55 3.59 4.83
CA TYR A 121 8.82 4.77 5.65
C TYR A 121 10.20 4.73 6.31
N LYS A 122 10.54 3.62 6.98
CA LYS A 122 11.85 3.44 7.63
C LYS A 122 13.01 3.53 6.63
N ILE A 123 12.86 2.93 5.45
CA ILE A 123 13.89 2.98 4.40
C ILE A 123 14.11 4.41 3.93
N GLN A 124 13.05 5.13 3.59
CA GLN A 124 13.20 6.51 3.12
C GLN A 124 13.70 7.43 4.24
N GLN A 125 13.20 7.30 5.46
CA GLN A 125 13.68 8.09 6.60
C GLN A 125 15.19 7.88 6.86
N SER A 126 15.68 6.63 6.76
CA SER A 126 17.11 6.33 6.89
C SER A 126 17.93 6.99 5.78
N ARG A 127 17.43 7.03 4.55
CA ARG A 127 18.12 7.66 3.41
C ARG A 127 18.15 9.19 3.51
N LEU A 128 17.13 9.80 4.09
CA LEU A 128 17.06 11.26 4.26
C LEU A 128 17.97 11.76 5.39
N LYS A 129 18.33 10.89 6.33
CA LYS A 129 19.27 11.16 7.44
C LYS A 129 20.73 10.87 7.10
N GLN A 130 20.98 10.05 6.08
CA GLN A 130 22.31 9.83 5.51
C GLN A 130 22.74 11.08 4.74
#